data_AF-D2KVK1-F1
#
_entry.id   AF-D2KVK1-F1
#
_cell.length_a   1.000
_cell.length_b   1.000
_cell.length_c   1.000
_cell.angle_alpha   90.00
_cell.angle_beta   90.00
_cell.angle_gamma   90.00
#
_symmetry.space_group_name_H-M   'P 1'
#
loop_
_entity.id
_entity.type
_entity.pdbx_description
1 polymer ?
#
loop_
_entity_poly.entity_id
_entity_poly.type
_entity_poly.pdbx_seq_one_letter_code
_entity_poly.pdbx_strand_id
1 'polypeptide(L)'
;MTSRNGSNEMKFLTEDDLRMAYQDSPFDSFAIDQTRRLTPGARSFLSDRNIKLIDERDPHQLKQKRAIVTKSEPSFSKESRSWKWSLPWHSYRCRLLKVACHFRHKEGFVAEEIASIERCLATWIEGGDISCFLTTCQDQEATLDKSALLANLSSLGLLLPKARVEGLIALYDCYFSLEELIENAFTQRPECLDLLSDRLGRLLMEYLKNCKEVGDVSD
;
A
#
# COMPACT_ATOMS: atom_id res chain seq x y z
N MET A 1 15.93 43.26 -7.14
CA MET A 1 15.28 41.94 -7.24
C MET A 1 15.97 41.15 -8.32
N THR A 2 16.78 40.16 -7.93
CA THR A 2 17.02 38.88 -8.65
C THR A 2 18.11 38.12 -7.88
N SER A 3 17.69 37.22 -7.00
CA SER A 3 18.59 36.28 -6.33
C SER A 3 18.00 34.88 -6.44
N ARG A 4 18.63 34.04 -7.26
CA ARG A 4 19.14 32.70 -6.92
C ARG A 4 19.37 31.91 -8.21
N ASN A 5 20.64 31.83 -8.60
CA ASN A 5 21.14 30.74 -9.42
C ASN A 5 20.96 29.43 -8.64
N GLY A 6 20.17 28.50 -9.18
CA GLY A 6 20.14 27.12 -8.70
C GLY A 6 21.40 26.41 -9.17
N SER A 7 22.24 26.01 -8.22
CA SER A 7 23.45 25.22 -8.45
C SER A 7 23.07 23.81 -8.93
N ASN A 8 23.35 23.53 -10.20
CA ASN A 8 23.26 22.18 -10.79
C ASN A 8 24.51 21.38 -10.38
N GLU A 9 24.55 20.91 -9.13
CA GLU A 9 25.71 20.17 -8.62
C GLU A 9 25.69 18.70 -9.05
N MET A 10 26.77 18.25 -9.67
CA MET A 10 26.98 16.84 -10.01
C MET A 10 27.09 16.01 -8.72
N LYS A 11 26.24 14.98 -8.59
CA LYS A 11 26.31 14.03 -7.47
C LYS A 11 27.11 12.79 -7.85
N PHE A 12 28.04 12.38 -6.99
CA PHE A 12 28.79 11.15 -7.19
C PHE A 12 28.14 10.00 -6.45
N LEU A 13 27.94 8.87 -7.13
CA LEU A 13 27.45 7.64 -6.53
C LEU A 13 28.63 6.72 -6.22
N THR A 14 28.69 6.27 -4.98
CA THR A 14 29.75 5.41 -4.44
C THR A 14 29.36 3.93 -4.52
N GLU A 15 30.34 3.06 -4.28
CA GLU A 15 30.09 1.62 -4.17
C GLU A 15 29.15 1.30 -3.01
N ASP A 16 29.32 1.95 -1.86
CA ASP A 16 28.48 1.69 -0.69
C ASP A 16 27.03 2.09 -0.94
N ASP A 17 26.78 3.18 -1.69
CA ASP A 17 25.43 3.58 -2.10
C ASP A 17 24.75 2.47 -2.94
N LEU A 18 25.48 1.87 -3.88
CA LEU A 18 24.98 0.76 -4.70
C LEU A 18 24.81 -0.52 -3.88
N ARG A 19 25.70 -0.79 -2.92
CA ARG A 19 25.62 -1.96 -2.05
C ARG A 19 24.41 -1.90 -1.14
N MET A 20 24.14 -0.74 -0.54
CA MET A 20 22.93 -0.51 0.26
C MET A 20 21.67 -0.69 -0.59
N ALA A 21 21.63 -0.07 -1.78
CA ALA A 21 20.49 -0.21 -2.68
C ALA A 21 20.27 -1.67 -3.15
N TYR A 22 21.35 -2.39 -3.45
CA TYR A 22 21.27 -3.79 -3.93
C TYR A 22 20.90 -4.77 -2.81
N GLN A 23 21.30 -4.49 -1.56
CA GLN A 23 20.94 -5.29 -0.39
C GLN A 23 19.45 -5.12 -0.04
N ASP A 24 18.92 -3.91 -0.20
CA ASP A 24 17.51 -3.61 0.00
C ASP A 24 16.62 -4.22 -1.09
N SER A 25 17.04 -4.07 -2.35
CA SER A 25 16.35 -4.67 -3.50
C SER A 25 17.36 -5.02 -4.60
N PRO A 26 17.63 -6.32 -4.85
CA PRO A 26 18.53 -6.72 -5.94
C PRO A 26 18.02 -6.25 -7.31
N PHE A 27 18.93 -5.76 -8.14
CA PHE A 27 18.62 -5.27 -9.50
C PHE A 27 19.61 -5.82 -10.52
N ASP A 28 19.13 -6.07 -11.74
CA ASP A 28 19.93 -6.56 -12.87
C ASP A 28 20.39 -5.44 -13.82
N SER A 29 19.89 -4.23 -13.60
CA SER A 29 20.19 -3.04 -14.39
C SER A 29 20.17 -1.78 -13.52
N PHE A 30 21.02 -0.82 -13.87
CA PHE A 30 21.17 0.44 -13.15
C PHE A 30 21.24 1.60 -14.14
N ALA A 31 20.30 2.54 -14.04
CA ALA A 31 20.27 3.73 -14.90
C ALA A 31 20.95 4.91 -14.22
N ILE A 32 21.79 5.63 -14.97
CA ILE A 32 22.43 6.86 -14.49
C ILE A 32 21.88 8.09 -15.22
N ASP A 33 21.41 9.04 -14.44
CA ASP A 33 20.90 10.34 -14.94
C ASP A 33 22.05 11.31 -15.30
N GLN A 34 21.72 12.41 -15.97
CA GLN A 34 22.69 13.42 -16.40
C GLN A 34 23.34 14.22 -15.26
N THR A 35 22.77 14.16 -14.05
CA THR A 35 23.23 14.87 -12.87
C THR A 35 24.11 14.01 -11.96
N ARG A 36 24.23 12.71 -12.25
CA ARG A 36 24.97 11.74 -11.44
C ARG A 36 26.16 11.15 -12.18
N ARG A 37 27.21 10.85 -11.42
CA ARG A 37 28.39 10.14 -11.92
C ARG A 37 28.76 9.01 -10.99
N LEU A 38 29.04 7.83 -11.54
CA LEU A 38 29.60 6.74 -10.76
C LEU A 38 31.07 7.03 -10.44
N THR A 39 31.48 6.72 -9.22
CA THR A 39 32.89 6.55 -8.85
C THR A 39 33.47 5.28 -9.51
N PRO A 40 34.80 5.11 -9.57
CA PRO A 40 35.41 3.87 -10.05
C PRO A 40 34.92 2.62 -9.29
N GLY A 41 34.86 2.67 -7.96
CA GLY A 41 34.36 1.54 -7.15
C GLY A 41 32.90 1.19 -7.46
N ALA A 42 32.04 2.18 -7.63
CA ALA A 42 30.65 1.96 -8.03
C ALA A 42 30.51 1.28 -9.40
N ARG A 43 31.38 1.63 -10.37
CA ARG A 43 31.41 0.95 -11.68
C ARG A 43 31.88 -0.49 -11.55
N SER A 44 32.93 -0.75 -10.78
CA SER A 44 33.43 -2.11 -10.53
C SER A 44 32.34 -2.98 -9.89
N PHE A 45 31.63 -2.47 -8.89
CA PHE A 45 30.53 -3.18 -8.23
C PHE A 45 29.44 -3.65 -9.20
N LEU A 46 29.02 -2.80 -10.15
CA LEU A 46 28.03 -3.16 -11.16
C LEU A 46 28.58 -4.25 -12.10
N SER A 47 29.83 -4.11 -12.54
CA SER A 47 30.49 -5.08 -13.42
C SER A 47 30.63 -6.45 -12.76
N ASP A 48 31.06 -6.49 -11.50
CA ASP A 48 31.30 -7.74 -10.74
C ASP A 48 30.02 -8.54 -10.54
N ARG A 49 28.86 -7.87 -10.46
CA ARG A 49 27.53 -8.48 -10.33
C ARG A 49 26.78 -8.64 -11.65
N ASN A 50 27.44 -8.37 -12.77
CA ASN A 50 26.85 -8.41 -14.11
C ASN A 50 25.58 -7.55 -14.26
N ILE A 51 25.55 -6.40 -13.56
CA ILE A 51 24.45 -5.45 -13.58
C ILE A 51 24.64 -4.50 -14.76
N LYS A 52 23.63 -4.42 -15.63
CA LYS A 52 23.69 -3.61 -16.85
C LYS A 52 23.62 -2.12 -16.52
N LEU A 53 24.69 -1.37 -16.79
CA LEU A 53 24.68 0.10 -16.70
C LEU A 53 23.99 0.69 -17.93
N ILE A 54 22.88 1.40 -17.72
CA ILE A 54 22.15 2.13 -18.75
C ILE A 54 22.52 3.61 -18.60
N ASP A 55 23.31 4.13 -19.53
CA ASP A 55 23.64 5.55 -19.57
C ASP A 55 22.59 6.30 -20.41
N GLU A 56 21.79 7.14 -19.75
CA GLU A 56 20.77 7.95 -20.43
C GLU A 56 21.38 9.01 -21.37
N ARG A 57 22.70 9.17 -21.35
CA ARG A 57 23.46 10.02 -22.29
C ARG A 57 23.75 9.33 -23.61
N ASP A 58 23.50 8.02 -23.74
CA ASP A 58 23.74 7.25 -24.97
C ASP A 58 22.43 6.97 -25.75
N PRO A 59 22.16 7.69 -26.85
CA PRO A 59 20.93 7.52 -27.63
C PRO A 59 20.82 6.16 -28.32
N HIS A 60 21.92 5.38 -28.42
CA HIS A 60 21.88 4.04 -29.02
C HIS A 60 21.29 2.98 -28.08
N GLN A 61 21.38 3.18 -26.77
CA GLN A 61 20.87 2.23 -25.76
C GLN A 61 19.36 2.38 -25.49
N LEU A 62 18.76 3.52 -25.85
CA LEU A 62 17.31 3.72 -25.78
C LEU A 62 16.51 2.80 -26.74
N LYS A 63 17.12 2.33 -27.83
CA LYS A 63 16.44 1.47 -28.83
C LYS A 63 16.30 0.01 -28.37
N GLN A 64 17.13 -0.47 -27.45
CA GLN A 64 17.00 -1.83 -26.89
C GLN A 64 15.80 -1.97 -25.93
N LYS A 65 15.22 -0.86 -25.44
CA LYS A 65 13.97 -0.88 -24.65
C LYS A 65 12.77 -1.50 -25.37
N ARG A 66 12.75 -1.54 -26.72
CA ARG A 66 11.56 -2.01 -27.47
C ARG A 66 11.52 -3.52 -27.73
N ALA A 67 12.62 -4.26 -27.54
CA ALA A 67 12.68 -5.68 -27.91
C ALA A 67 12.65 -6.66 -26.72
N ILE A 68 12.90 -6.18 -25.50
CA ILE A 68 12.98 -7.03 -24.29
C ILE A 68 11.69 -6.94 -23.45
N VAL A 69 10.84 -5.93 -23.67
CA VAL A 69 9.62 -5.63 -22.88
C VAL A 69 8.42 -6.53 -23.23
N THR A 70 8.58 -7.59 -24.02
CA THR A 70 7.42 -8.41 -24.47
C THR A 70 7.27 -9.77 -23.78
N LYS A 71 8.08 -10.13 -22.79
CA LYS A 71 7.80 -11.30 -21.95
C LYS A 71 8.21 -11.02 -20.50
N SER A 72 7.26 -11.27 -19.61
CA SER A 72 7.25 -11.20 -18.14
C SER A 72 7.19 -9.82 -17.48
N GLU A 73 6.00 -9.59 -16.91
CA GLU A 73 5.65 -8.85 -15.69
C GLU A 73 4.92 -7.48 -15.82
N PRO A 74 3.88 -7.28 -14.99
CA PRO A 74 2.93 -6.20 -15.14
C PRO A 74 3.57 -4.88 -14.73
N SER A 75 3.46 -3.90 -15.62
CA SER A 75 3.96 -2.55 -15.45
C SER A 75 3.18 -1.80 -14.37
N PHE A 76 3.58 -1.93 -13.11
CA PHE A 76 3.40 -0.84 -12.14
C PHE A 76 4.59 0.11 -12.33
N SER A 77 4.38 1.14 -13.14
CA SER A 77 5.36 2.21 -13.32
C SER A 77 5.63 2.87 -11.97
N LYS A 78 6.86 2.73 -11.47
CA LYS A 78 7.44 3.48 -10.33
C LYS A 78 7.56 4.96 -10.70
N GLU A 79 6.44 5.63 -10.97
CA GLU A 79 6.36 7.07 -10.82
C GLU A 79 6.52 7.34 -9.33
N SER A 80 7.75 7.70 -8.98
CA SER A 80 8.18 8.37 -7.74
C SER A 80 6.97 8.87 -6.95
N ARG A 81 6.62 8.21 -5.84
CA ARG A 81 5.50 8.56 -4.98
C ARG A 81 5.72 9.98 -4.46
N SER A 82 5.26 10.94 -5.25
CA SER A 82 5.19 12.34 -4.87
C SER A 82 4.38 12.38 -3.58
N TRP A 83 4.92 13.01 -2.55
CA TRP A 83 4.29 13.20 -1.24
C TRP A 83 2.82 13.70 -1.36
N LYS A 84 2.44 14.33 -2.47
CA LYS A 84 1.07 14.74 -2.80
C LYS A 84 0.09 13.57 -2.90
N TRP A 85 0.51 12.40 -3.38
CA TRP A 85 -0.33 11.21 -3.41
C TRP A 85 -0.55 10.65 -2.02
N SER A 86 0.33 10.93 -1.07
CA SER A 86 0.29 10.29 0.25
C SER A 86 -0.74 10.92 1.21
N LEU A 87 -1.18 12.17 1.01
CA LEU A 87 -2.01 12.85 2.01
C LEU A 87 -3.39 12.19 2.24
N PRO A 88 -4.17 11.81 1.20
CA PRO A 88 -5.43 11.09 1.40
C PRO A 88 -5.22 9.75 2.13
N TRP A 89 -4.15 9.03 1.79
CA TRP A 89 -3.81 7.76 2.44
C TRP A 89 -3.35 7.93 3.89
N HIS A 90 -2.57 8.97 4.21
CA HIS A 90 -2.22 9.31 5.59
C HIS A 90 -3.44 9.74 6.42
N SER A 91 -4.36 10.50 5.81
CA SER A 91 -5.64 10.84 6.43
C SER A 91 -6.45 9.57 6.74
N TYR A 92 -6.48 8.63 5.80
CA TYR A 92 -7.13 7.35 5.98
C TYR A 92 -6.48 6.49 7.08
N ARG A 93 -5.14 6.46 7.17
CA ARG A 93 -4.44 5.83 8.31
C ARG A 93 -4.86 6.42 9.65
N CYS A 94 -4.94 7.75 9.75
CA CYS A 94 -5.45 8.41 10.94
C CYS A 94 -6.91 8.02 11.26
N ARG A 95 -7.76 7.84 10.24
CA ARG A 95 -9.13 7.34 10.41
C ARG A 95 -9.11 5.93 11.01
N LEU A 96 -8.34 5.00 10.46
CA LEU A 96 -8.20 3.64 11.01
C LEU A 96 -7.77 3.68 12.49
N LEU A 97 -6.74 4.45 12.84
CA LEU A 97 -6.27 4.55 14.23
C LEU A 97 -7.33 5.12 15.18
N LYS A 98 -8.13 6.10 14.73
CA LYS A 98 -9.24 6.63 15.53
C LYS A 98 -10.29 5.55 15.81
N VAL A 99 -10.63 4.74 14.81
CA VAL A 99 -11.57 3.63 14.97
C VAL A 99 -10.98 2.54 15.86
N ALA A 100 -9.70 2.17 15.69
CA ALA A 100 -9.02 1.23 16.60
C ALA A 100 -9.07 1.71 18.06
N CYS A 101 -8.81 3.00 18.32
CA CYS A 101 -8.92 3.59 19.65
C CYS A 101 -10.36 3.52 20.21
N HIS A 102 -11.38 3.67 19.37
CA HIS A 102 -12.78 3.54 19.78
C HIS A 102 -13.09 2.13 20.30
N PHE A 103 -12.55 1.10 19.66
CA PHE A 103 -12.79 -0.31 20.01
C PHE A 103 -11.92 -0.82 21.16
N ARG A 104 -10.79 -0.16 21.47
CA ARG A 104 -9.72 -0.65 22.37
C ARG A 104 -10.19 -1.18 23.73
N HIS A 105 -11.22 -0.56 24.32
CA HIS A 105 -11.70 -0.92 25.66
C HIS A 105 -12.94 -1.82 25.66
N LYS A 106 -13.60 -2.00 24.50
CA LYS A 106 -14.86 -2.76 24.38
C LYS A 106 -14.64 -4.08 23.66
N GLU A 107 -14.01 -4.03 22.48
CA GLU A 107 -13.77 -5.17 21.60
C GLU A 107 -12.32 -5.12 21.12
N GLY A 108 -11.42 -5.63 21.97
CA GLY A 108 -9.98 -5.60 21.73
C GLY A 108 -9.56 -6.23 20.39
N PHE A 109 -10.23 -7.30 19.98
CA PHE A 109 -9.95 -7.99 18.71
C PHE A 109 -10.16 -7.07 17.49
N VAL A 110 -11.24 -6.26 17.49
CA VAL A 110 -11.51 -5.29 16.40
C VAL A 110 -10.42 -4.23 16.36
N ALA A 111 -10.04 -3.71 17.53
CA ALA A 111 -8.98 -2.71 17.63
C ALA A 111 -7.63 -3.23 17.13
N GLU A 112 -7.26 -4.46 17.49
CA GLU A 112 -6.03 -5.11 17.07
C GLU A 112 -6.02 -5.35 15.55
N GLU A 113 -7.14 -5.79 14.99
CA GLU A 113 -7.24 -6.07 13.57
C GLU A 113 -7.19 -4.81 12.72
N ILE A 114 -7.90 -3.74 13.13
CA ILE A 114 -7.78 -2.42 12.47
C ILE A 114 -6.36 -1.88 12.55
N ALA A 115 -5.69 -2.03 13.70
CA ALA A 115 -4.30 -1.61 13.84
C ALA A 115 -3.35 -2.44 12.96
N SER A 116 -3.66 -3.73 12.74
CA SER A 116 -2.92 -4.56 11.78
C SER A 116 -3.12 -4.08 10.34
N ILE A 117 -4.35 -3.79 9.94
CA ILE A 117 -4.69 -3.27 8.61
C ILE A 117 -3.97 -1.93 8.37
N GLU A 118 -3.95 -1.05 9.37
CA GLU A 118 -3.25 0.23 9.29
C GLU A 118 -1.75 0.06 9.07
N ARG A 119 -1.10 -0.87 9.80
CA ARG A 119 0.32 -1.18 9.62
C ARG A 119 0.62 -1.71 8.23
N CYS A 120 -0.22 -2.61 7.70
CA CYS A 120 -0.08 -3.07 6.31
C CYS A 120 -0.12 -1.88 5.36
N LEU A 121 -1.12 -1.00 5.51
CA LEU A 121 -1.25 0.16 4.65
C LEU A 121 -0.05 1.10 4.75
N ALA A 122 0.48 1.32 5.96
CA ALA A 122 1.69 2.12 6.20
C ALA A 122 2.88 1.58 5.41
N THR A 123 3.15 0.28 5.53
CA THR A 123 4.23 -0.41 4.82
C THR A 123 4.06 -0.28 3.30
N TRP A 124 2.84 -0.45 2.79
CA TRP A 124 2.57 -0.34 1.37
C TRP A 124 2.78 1.08 0.82
N ILE A 125 2.39 2.12 1.57
CA ILE A 125 2.63 3.53 1.20
C ILE A 125 4.12 3.83 1.09
N GLU A 126 4.92 3.28 2.02
CA GLU A 126 6.38 3.40 2.01
C GLU A 126 7.02 2.55 0.90
N GLY A 127 6.29 1.56 0.38
CA GLY A 127 6.68 0.72 -0.74
C GLY A 127 7.27 -0.60 -0.38
N GLY A 128 7.09 -1.01 0.88
CA GLY A 128 7.29 -2.38 1.28
C GLY A 128 6.23 -3.29 0.66
N ASP A 129 6.60 -4.56 0.55
CA ASP A 129 5.67 -5.63 0.21
C ASP A 129 4.77 -5.93 1.42
N ILE A 130 3.47 -6.08 1.15
CA ILE A 130 2.48 -6.43 2.16
C ILE A 130 1.85 -7.80 1.97
N SER A 131 2.22 -8.51 0.90
CA SER A 131 1.71 -9.84 0.58
C SER A 131 1.86 -10.81 1.76
N CYS A 132 3.00 -10.76 2.45
CA CYS A 132 3.30 -11.59 3.62
C CYS A 132 2.41 -11.33 4.84
N PHE A 133 1.84 -10.13 4.98
CA PHE A 133 0.87 -9.79 6.04
C PHE A 133 -0.57 -10.16 5.65
N LEU A 134 -0.78 -10.55 4.39
CA LEU A 134 -2.08 -10.89 3.81
C LEU A 134 -2.21 -12.41 3.57
N THR A 135 -1.10 -13.15 3.50
CA THR A 135 -1.06 -14.61 3.29
C THR A 135 -1.72 -15.42 4.41
N THR A 136 -1.84 -14.90 5.64
CA THR A 136 -2.62 -15.55 6.70
C THR A 136 -4.13 -15.56 6.44
N CYS A 137 -4.63 -14.86 5.41
CA CYS A 137 -6.03 -14.89 5.00
C CYS A 137 -6.33 -15.92 3.89
N GLN A 138 -5.33 -16.57 3.29
CA GLN A 138 -5.54 -17.50 2.17
C GLN A 138 -6.17 -18.84 2.58
N ASP A 139 -6.13 -19.21 3.87
CA ASP A 139 -6.81 -20.41 4.39
C ASP A 139 -8.32 -20.18 4.67
N GLN A 140 -8.84 -18.96 4.47
CA GLN A 140 -10.27 -18.65 4.52
C GLN A 140 -10.78 -18.38 3.10
N GLU A 141 -11.05 -19.47 2.37
CA GLU A 141 -11.50 -19.56 0.98
C GLU A 141 -12.86 -18.90 0.68
N ALA A 142 -13.41 -18.12 1.61
CA ALA A 142 -14.65 -17.37 1.41
C ALA A 142 -14.33 -16.01 0.79
N THR A 143 -14.54 -15.90 -0.52
CA THR A 143 -14.62 -14.62 -1.22
C THR A 143 -15.61 -13.71 -0.48
N LEU A 144 -15.20 -12.48 -0.14
CA LEU A 144 -16.04 -11.53 0.56
C LEU A 144 -17.29 -11.22 -0.28
N ASP A 145 -18.48 -11.50 0.27
CA ASP A 145 -19.74 -11.13 -0.37
C ASP A 145 -20.04 -9.63 -0.14
N LYS A 146 -19.60 -8.80 -1.09
CA LYS A 146 -19.85 -7.35 -1.08
C LYS A 146 -21.34 -7.01 -1.13
N SER A 147 -22.18 -7.89 -1.69
CA SER A 147 -23.64 -7.66 -1.74
C SER A 147 -24.27 -7.79 -0.35
N ALA A 148 -23.79 -8.73 0.47
CA ALA A 148 -24.21 -8.88 1.85
C ALA A 148 -23.82 -7.65 2.71
N LEU A 149 -22.62 -7.07 2.48
CA LEU A 149 -22.20 -5.84 3.16
C LEU A 149 -23.21 -4.69 2.91
N LEU A 150 -23.61 -4.50 1.64
CA LEU A 150 -24.55 -3.47 1.24
C LEU A 150 -25.97 -3.72 1.74
N ALA A 151 -26.44 -4.97 1.71
CA ALA A 151 -27.77 -5.31 2.22
C ALA A 151 -27.92 -4.97 3.70
N ASN A 152 -26.88 -5.17 4.50
CA ASN A 152 -26.91 -4.93 5.94
C ASN A 152 -26.86 -3.44 6.35
N LEU A 153 -26.36 -2.53 5.49
CA LEU A 153 -26.33 -1.08 5.75
C LEU A 153 -27.71 -0.53 6.09
N SER A 154 -28.73 -0.94 5.32
CA SER A 154 -30.11 -0.51 5.50
C SER A 154 -30.73 -0.98 6.82
N SER A 155 -30.12 -1.95 7.49
CA SER A 155 -30.65 -2.59 8.70
C SER A 155 -29.93 -2.17 9.99
N LEU A 156 -28.83 -1.42 9.90
CA LEU A 156 -27.97 -1.10 11.06
C LEU A 156 -28.70 -0.37 12.19
N GLY A 157 -29.61 0.55 11.85
CA GLY A 157 -30.27 1.41 12.84
C GLY A 157 -31.47 0.79 13.56
N LEU A 158 -31.97 -0.36 13.10
CA LEU A 158 -33.27 -0.88 13.54
C LEU A 158 -33.19 -1.95 14.64
N LEU A 159 -32.04 -2.61 14.80
CA LEU A 159 -31.94 -3.86 15.56
C LEU A 159 -30.81 -3.90 16.60
N LEU A 160 -30.03 -2.82 16.74
CA LEU A 160 -28.80 -2.85 17.53
C LEU A 160 -28.73 -1.72 18.56
N PRO A 161 -28.14 -1.96 19.76
CA PRO A 161 -27.84 -0.92 20.72
C PRO A 161 -27.00 0.20 20.11
N LYS A 162 -27.27 1.45 20.51
CA LYS A 162 -26.61 2.66 19.98
C LYS A 162 -25.08 2.53 19.86
N ALA A 163 -24.41 2.01 20.88
CA ALA A 163 -22.96 1.84 20.89
C ALA A 163 -22.44 0.87 19.81
N ARG A 164 -23.19 -0.19 19.50
CA ARG A 164 -22.83 -1.15 18.44
C ARG A 164 -23.05 -0.57 17.06
N VAL A 165 -24.14 0.18 16.89
CA VAL A 165 -24.44 0.92 15.65
C VAL A 165 -23.35 1.93 15.34
N GLU A 166 -22.90 2.69 16.35
CA GLU A 166 -21.78 3.65 16.19
C GLU A 166 -20.50 2.95 15.74
N GLY A 167 -20.15 1.81 16.34
CA GLY A 167 -19.00 1.00 15.93
C GLY A 167 -19.13 0.48 14.50
N LEU A 168 -20.31 -0.03 14.12
CA LEU A 168 -20.58 -0.50 12.76
C LEU A 168 -20.49 0.63 11.73
N ILE A 169 -21.10 1.78 12.02
CA ILE A 169 -21.00 2.97 11.14
C ILE A 169 -19.53 3.36 10.94
N ALA A 170 -18.72 3.35 12.00
CA ALA A 170 -17.30 3.67 11.90
C ALA A 170 -16.52 2.65 11.04
N LEU A 171 -16.84 1.36 11.12
CA LEU A 171 -16.25 0.31 10.28
C LEU A 171 -16.69 0.44 8.82
N TYR A 172 -17.97 0.70 8.57
CA TYR A 172 -18.49 0.94 7.22
C TYR A 172 -17.85 2.19 6.58
N ASP A 173 -17.70 3.28 7.34
CA ASP A 173 -16.99 4.48 6.88
C ASP A 173 -15.54 4.16 6.49
N CYS A 174 -14.84 3.34 7.30
CA CYS A 174 -13.49 2.88 6.95
C CYS A 174 -13.49 2.05 5.67
N TYR A 175 -14.41 1.10 5.51
CA TYR A 175 -14.46 0.23 4.35
C TYR A 175 -14.72 1.01 3.06
N PHE A 176 -15.79 1.80 3.01
CA PHE A 176 -16.13 2.54 1.78
C PHE A 176 -15.13 3.66 1.47
N SER A 177 -14.57 4.31 2.48
CA SER A 177 -13.50 5.28 2.26
C SER A 177 -12.25 4.65 1.64
N LEU A 178 -11.94 3.38 1.95
CA LEU A 178 -10.83 2.67 1.32
C LEU A 178 -11.12 2.33 -0.13
N GLU A 179 -12.31 1.78 -0.40
CA GLU A 179 -12.76 1.48 -1.76
C GLU A 179 -12.72 2.74 -2.63
N GLU A 180 -13.26 3.87 -2.14
CA GLU A 180 -13.22 5.16 -2.81
C GLU A 180 -11.78 5.63 -3.08
N LEU A 181 -10.87 5.47 -2.13
CA LEU A 181 -9.46 5.84 -2.31
C LEU A 181 -8.77 4.97 -3.38
N ILE A 182 -9.05 3.68 -3.39
CA ILE A 182 -8.49 2.74 -4.38
C ILE A 182 -9.01 3.08 -5.78
N GLU A 183 -10.32 3.26 -5.93
CA GLU A 183 -10.96 3.59 -7.20
C GLU A 183 -10.47 4.93 -7.78
N ASN A 184 -10.29 5.94 -6.92
CA ASN A 184 -9.79 7.25 -7.35
C ASN A 184 -8.30 7.25 -7.68
N ALA A 185 -7.50 6.39 -7.04
CA ALA A 185 -6.06 6.36 -7.22
C ALA A 185 -5.61 5.46 -8.38
N PHE A 186 -6.40 4.44 -8.74
CA PHE A 186 -5.98 3.39 -9.66
C PHE A 186 -7.05 3.04 -10.69
N THR A 187 -6.64 2.98 -11.97
CA THR A 187 -7.47 2.44 -13.05
C THR A 187 -7.51 0.91 -13.04
N GLN A 188 -6.44 0.27 -12.57
CA GLN A 188 -6.35 -1.16 -12.31
C GLN A 188 -5.97 -1.37 -10.85
N ARG A 189 -6.84 -2.07 -10.12
CA ARG A 189 -6.71 -2.26 -8.67
C ARG A 189 -5.50 -3.16 -8.35
N PRO A 190 -4.59 -2.75 -7.45
CA PRO A 190 -3.53 -3.64 -6.97
C PRO A 190 -4.14 -4.79 -6.15
N GLU A 191 -3.78 -6.03 -6.48
CA GLU A 191 -4.27 -7.23 -5.77
C GLU A 191 -4.04 -7.16 -4.25
N CYS A 192 -2.90 -6.63 -3.82
CA CYS A 192 -2.60 -6.45 -2.39
C CYS A 192 -3.57 -5.49 -1.68
N LEU A 193 -4.10 -4.47 -2.37
CA LEU A 193 -5.10 -3.56 -1.81
C LEU A 193 -6.49 -4.19 -1.81
N ASP A 194 -6.80 -5.04 -2.79
CA ASP A 194 -8.05 -5.82 -2.78
C ASP A 194 -8.07 -6.80 -1.62
N LEU A 195 -6.98 -7.52 -1.37
CA LEU A 195 -6.81 -8.38 -0.20
C LEU A 195 -6.94 -7.61 1.13
N LEU A 196 -6.39 -6.39 1.19
CA LEU A 196 -6.50 -5.52 2.37
C LEU A 196 -7.95 -5.05 2.59
N SER A 197 -8.64 -4.67 1.53
CA SER A 197 -10.05 -4.27 1.59
C SER A 197 -10.94 -5.44 1.99
N ASP A 198 -10.69 -6.63 1.43
CA ASP A 198 -11.41 -7.84 1.78
C ASP A 198 -11.22 -8.22 3.25
N ARG A 199 -10.00 -8.03 3.78
CA ARG A 199 -9.70 -8.22 5.20
C ARG A 199 -10.52 -7.28 6.08
N LEU A 200 -10.63 -6.00 5.71
CA LEU A 200 -11.48 -5.04 6.43
C LEU A 200 -12.97 -5.39 6.34
N GLY A 201 -13.44 -5.83 5.16
CA GLY A 201 -14.82 -6.25 4.96
C GLY A 201 -15.18 -7.52 5.76
N ARG A 202 -14.26 -8.49 5.87
CA ARG A 202 -14.45 -9.67 6.73
C ARG A 202 -14.57 -9.30 8.20
N LEU A 203 -13.69 -8.43 8.70
CA LEU A 203 -13.78 -7.91 10.07
C LEU A 203 -15.13 -7.25 10.35
N LEU A 204 -15.62 -6.44 9.40
CA LEU A 204 -16.92 -5.78 9.51
C LEU A 204 -18.06 -6.79 9.60
N MET A 205 -18.05 -7.82 8.74
CA MET A 205 -19.07 -8.86 8.73
C MET A 205 -19.04 -9.72 10.00
N GLU A 206 -17.85 -10.05 10.50
CA GLU A 206 -17.66 -10.76 11.76
C GLU A 206 -18.19 -9.93 12.93
N TYR A 207 -17.85 -8.65 12.99
CA TYR A 207 -18.36 -7.76 14.02
C TYR A 207 -19.88 -7.58 13.95
N LEU A 208 -20.45 -7.46 12.75
CA LEU A 208 -21.90 -7.39 12.54
C LEU A 208 -22.60 -8.67 13.02
N LYS A 209 -22.03 -9.84 12.73
CA LYS A 209 -22.54 -11.13 13.20
C LYS A 209 -22.55 -11.17 14.74
N ASN A 210 -21.43 -10.82 15.37
CA ASN A 210 -21.31 -10.76 16.83
C ASN A 210 -22.32 -9.77 17.44
N CYS A 211 -22.58 -8.64 16.78
CA CYS A 211 -23.58 -7.68 17.22
C CYS A 211 -25.00 -8.27 17.27
N LYS A 212 -25.36 -9.11 16.30
CA LYS A 212 -26.68 -9.76 16.19
C LYS A 212 -26.83 -10.90 17.21
N GLU A 213 -25.82 -11.75 17.35
CA GLU A 213 -25.87 -12.90 18.26
C GLU A 213 -26.04 -12.50 19.73
N VAL A 214 -25.36 -11.44 20.18
CA VAL A 214 -25.50 -10.97 21.57
C VAL A 214 -26.84 -10.24 21.81
N GLY A 215 -27.56 -9.85 20.75
CA GLY A 215 -28.92 -9.31 20.88
C GLY A 215 -29.97 -10.38 21.19
N ASP A 216 -29.70 -11.64 20.85
CA ASP A 216 -30.65 -12.76 20.95
C ASP A 216 -30.63 -13.47 22.33
N VAL A 217 -29.65 -13.14 23.18
CA VAL A 217 -29.42 -13.80 24.49
C VAL A 217 -30.02 -13.00 25.66
N SER A 218 -30.70 -11.89 25.39
CA SER A 218 -31.24 -10.98 26.42
C SER A 218 -32.77 -10.98 26.56
N ASP A 219 -33.47 -12.02 26.06
CA ASP A 219 -34.90 -12.25 26.32
C ASP A 219 -35.11 -13.33 27.41
#